data_AF-A0A533VXT1-F1
#
_entry.id   AF-A0A533VXT1-F1
#
_cell.length_a   1.000
_cell.length_b   1.000
_cell.length_c   1.000
_cell.angle_alpha   90.00
_cell.angle_beta   90.00
_cell.angle_gamma   90.00
#
_symmetry.space_group_name_H-M   'P 1'
#
loop_
_entity.id
_entity.type
_entity.pdbx_description
1 polymer ?
#
loop_
_entity_poly.entity_id
_entity_poly.type
_entity_poly.pdbx_seq_one_letter_code
_entity_poly.pdbx_strand_id
1 'polypeptide(L)'
;MARAAIVVTKAIGIFAGLLGVVHGYYETQQGSVAPSGIIITAIGNGCQGFNNCLPAMTVVPNFYTSGVLTIILSLIVLGWSAVRIVRPRGPLVLAILSIILLLVGGGFLPPILGLVAAGLGTRLRPPSGTMSG
;
A
#
# COMPACT_ATOMS: atom_id res chain seq x y z
N MET A 1 -14.38 -1.75 -23.19
CA MET A 1 -12.96 -1.49 -22.85
C MET A 1 -12.81 -0.70 -21.55
N ALA A 2 -13.33 0.53 -21.42
CA ALA A 2 -13.09 1.39 -20.26
C ALA A 2 -13.54 0.81 -18.89
N ARG A 3 -14.68 0.13 -18.82
CA ARG A 3 -15.17 -0.49 -17.58
C ARG A 3 -14.26 -1.59 -17.05
N ALA A 4 -13.73 -2.45 -17.94
CA ALA A 4 -12.81 -3.52 -17.56
C ALA A 4 -11.50 -2.94 -17.00
N ALA A 5 -10.96 -1.90 -17.63
CA ALA A 5 -9.76 -1.22 -17.15
C ALA A 5 -9.97 -0.58 -15.75
N ILE A 6 -11.14 0.00 -15.49
CA ILE A 6 -11.49 0.51 -14.16
C ILE A 6 -11.54 -0.61 -13.12
N VAL A 7 -12.18 -1.75 -13.45
CA VAL A 7 -12.25 -2.91 -12.54
C VAL A 7 -10.86 -3.43 -12.22
N VAL A 8 -10.00 -3.61 -13.23
CA VAL A 8 -8.61 -4.07 -13.04
C VAL A 8 -7.83 -3.08 -12.16
N THR A 9 -7.94 -1.78 -12.44
CA THR A 9 -7.26 -0.73 -11.67
C THR A 9 -7.68 -0.75 -10.20
N LYS A 10 -8.98 -0.89 -9.92
CA LYS A 10 -9.49 -1.04 -8.54
C LYS A 10 -9.00 -2.33 -7.89
N ALA A 11 -9.05 -3.45 -8.60
CA ALA A 11 -8.64 -4.75 -8.09
C ALA A 11 -7.16 -4.76 -7.68
N ILE A 12 -6.27 -4.19 -8.50
CA ILE A 12 -4.84 -4.07 -8.18
C ILE A 12 -4.64 -3.23 -6.91
N GLY A 13 -5.31 -2.08 -6.78
CA GLY A 13 -5.19 -1.24 -5.60
C GLY A 13 -5.78 -1.87 -4.33
N ILE A 14 -6.89 -2.61 -4.45
CA ILE A 14 -7.46 -3.40 -3.35
C ILE A 14 -6.48 -4.49 -2.91
N PHE A 15 -5.87 -5.20 -3.86
CA PHE A 15 -4.89 -6.24 -3.58
C PHE A 15 -3.65 -5.67 -2.89
N ALA A 16 -3.20 -4.47 -3.29
CA ALA A 16 -2.16 -3.73 -2.58
C ALA A 16 -2.54 -3.50 -1.11
N GLY A 17 -3.75 -2.98 -0.85
CA GLY A 17 -4.23 -2.78 0.52
C GLY A 17 -4.30 -4.08 1.33
N LEU A 18 -4.82 -5.17 0.77
CA LEU A 18 -4.89 -6.46 1.47
C LEU A 18 -3.51 -7.00 1.84
N LEU A 19 -2.55 -6.96 0.92
CA LEU A 19 -1.17 -7.37 1.21
C LEU A 19 -0.53 -6.50 2.29
N GLY A 20 -0.78 -5.19 2.28
CA GLY A 20 -0.32 -4.28 3.33
C GLY A 20 -0.89 -4.66 4.71
N VAL A 21 -2.16 -5.06 4.80
CA VAL A 21 -2.75 -5.56 6.07
C VAL A 21 -2.01 -6.81 6.55
N VAL A 22 -1.64 -7.73 5.65
CA VAL A 22 -0.87 -8.94 6.00
C VAL A 22 0.51 -8.56 6.56
N HIS A 23 1.20 -7.60 5.93
CA HIS A 23 2.46 -7.07 6.45
C HIS A 23 2.29 -6.52 7.87
N GLY A 24 1.33 -5.62 8.07
CA GLY A 24 1.12 -5.00 9.37
C GLY A 24 0.70 -5.99 10.45
N TYR A 25 -0.12 -7.00 10.11
CA TYR A 25 -0.47 -8.07 11.03
C TYR A 25 0.78 -8.77 11.57
N TYR A 26 1.67 -9.24 10.69
CA TYR A 26 2.88 -9.93 11.15
C TYR A 26 3.85 -9.00 11.92
N GLU A 27 3.97 -7.73 11.52
CA GLU A 27 4.77 -6.76 12.28
C GLU A 27 4.24 -6.56 13.70
N THR A 28 2.92 -6.53 13.91
CA THR A 28 2.37 -6.44 15.27
C THR A 28 2.72 -7.66 16.13
N GLN A 29 2.89 -8.84 15.53
CA GLN A 29 3.25 -10.06 16.26
C GLN A 29 4.70 -10.08 16.74
N GLN A 30 5.58 -9.26 16.15
CA GLN A 30 6.97 -9.12 16.62
C GLN A 30 7.09 -8.32 17.93
N GLY A 31 6.01 -7.64 18.34
CA GLY A 31 5.92 -6.94 19.61
C GLY A 31 6.60 -5.56 19.64
N SER A 32 6.76 -5.01 20.85
CA SER A 32 7.32 -3.66 21.05
C SER A 32 8.86 -3.69 21.05
N VAL A 33 9.44 -4.16 19.95
CA VAL A 33 10.90 -4.26 19.76
C VAL A 33 11.31 -3.34 18.61
N ALA A 34 12.49 -2.72 18.73
CA ALA A 34 13.05 -1.90 17.67
C ALA A 34 13.56 -2.76 16.51
N PRO A 35 13.33 -2.36 15.25
CA PRO A 35 13.97 -2.99 14.09
C PRO A 35 15.50 -2.90 14.17
N SER A 36 16.19 -3.94 13.69
CA SER A 36 17.66 -3.95 13.58
C SER A 36 18.19 -3.07 12.44
N GLY A 37 17.31 -2.60 11.56
CA GLY A 37 17.63 -1.72 10.44
C GLY A 37 16.37 -1.21 9.73
N ILE A 38 16.57 -0.47 8.64
CA ILE A 38 15.47 0.12 7.85
C ILE A 38 14.74 -0.94 7.01
N ILE A 39 15.47 -1.92 6.46
CA ILE A 39 14.88 -3.08 5.78
C ILE A 39 14.61 -4.14 6.83
N ILE A 40 13.37 -4.62 6.83
CA ILE A 40 12.85 -5.58 7.82
C ILE A 40 12.20 -6.76 7.13
N THR A 41 12.03 -7.85 7.87
CA THR A 41 11.15 -8.96 7.51
C THR A 41 9.87 -8.84 8.33
N ALA A 42 8.71 -8.72 7.67
CA ALA A 42 7.45 -8.52 8.39
C ALA A 42 7.07 -9.75 9.23
N ILE A 43 7.41 -10.97 8.79
CA ILE A 43 7.15 -12.21 9.56
C ILE A 43 8.07 -12.33 10.80
N GLY A 44 9.27 -11.76 10.74
CA GLY A 44 10.27 -11.90 11.81
C GLY A 44 11.07 -13.21 11.77
N ASN A 45 11.71 -13.53 12.89
CA ASN A 45 12.68 -14.63 13.00
C ASN A 45 12.03 -16.02 12.87
N GLY A 46 12.72 -16.94 12.18
CA GLY A 46 12.26 -18.33 12.01
C GLY A 46 11.38 -18.58 10.79
N CYS A 47 11.12 -17.55 9.98
CA CYS A 47 10.40 -17.72 8.71
C CYS A 47 11.20 -18.57 7.70
N GLN A 48 10.51 -19.55 7.10
CA GLN A 48 11.00 -20.31 5.96
C GLN A 48 9.95 -20.27 4.84
N GLY A 49 10.21 -19.47 3.80
CA GLY A 49 9.64 -19.71 2.46
C GLY A 49 8.57 -18.75 1.91
N PHE A 50 7.87 -17.93 2.70
CA PHE A 50 6.88 -17.01 2.11
C PHE A 50 7.51 -15.70 1.64
N ASN A 51 7.71 -15.53 0.32
CA ASN A 51 8.22 -14.31 -0.33
C ASN A 51 9.42 -13.68 0.41
N ASN A 52 10.45 -14.45 0.75
CA ASN A 52 11.59 -13.95 1.53
C ASN A 52 11.20 -13.26 2.86
N CYS A 53 10.21 -13.83 3.55
CA CYS A 53 9.70 -13.38 4.85
C CYS A 53 9.00 -12.01 4.84
N LEU A 54 8.36 -11.69 3.70
CA LEU A 54 7.68 -10.42 3.46
C LEU A 54 8.64 -9.24 3.69
N PRO A 55 9.62 -9.03 2.78
CA PRO A 55 10.55 -7.92 2.90
C PRO A 55 9.77 -6.61 2.87
N ALA A 56 10.05 -5.77 3.85
CA ALA A 56 9.45 -4.47 4.03
C ALA A 56 10.51 -3.46 4.41
N MET A 57 10.08 -2.20 4.44
CA MET A 57 10.91 -1.09 4.88
C MET A 57 10.14 -0.33 5.94
N THR A 58 10.79 0.09 7.01
CA THR A 58 10.15 0.96 8.00
C THR A 58 11.15 1.96 8.55
N VAL A 59 10.71 3.22 8.71
CA VAL A 59 11.45 4.25 9.46
C VAL A 59 10.94 4.36 10.90
N VAL A 60 9.92 3.58 11.26
CA VAL A 60 9.32 3.57 12.61
C VAL A 60 10.17 2.67 13.52
N PRO A 61 10.71 3.18 14.65
CA PRO A 61 11.68 2.44 15.47
C PRO A 61 11.01 1.41 16.40
N ASN A 62 9.86 0.85 16.03
CA ASN A 62 9.10 -0.10 16.84
C ASN A 62 8.17 -0.94 15.95
N PHE A 63 8.32 -2.27 15.97
CA PHE A 63 7.54 -3.18 15.13
C PHE A 63 6.03 -3.13 15.41
N TYR A 64 5.61 -3.11 16.67
CA TYR A 64 4.19 -3.00 17.00
C TYR A 64 3.56 -1.74 16.42
N THR A 65 4.22 -0.59 16.60
CA THR A 65 3.75 0.70 16.09
C THR A 65 3.77 0.73 14.56
N SER A 66 4.83 0.21 13.94
CA SER A 66 4.98 0.01 12.49
C SER A 66 3.80 -0.80 11.94
N GLY A 67 3.48 -1.93 12.57
CA GLY A 67 2.40 -2.82 12.16
C GLY A 67 1.01 -2.18 12.27
N VAL A 68 0.73 -1.47 13.38
CA VAL A 68 -0.53 -0.74 13.56
C VAL A 68 -0.69 0.34 12.49
N LEU A 69 0.35 1.16 12.25
CA LEU A 69 0.33 2.20 11.22
C LEU A 69 0.14 1.59 9.83
N THR A 70 0.81 0.48 9.54
CA THR A 70 0.70 -0.25 8.29
C THR A 70 -0.72 -0.77 8.08
N ILE A 71 -1.38 -1.36 9.08
CA ILE A 71 -2.77 -1.81 8.97
C ILE A 71 -3.70 -0.62 8.65
N ILE A 72 -3.59 0.48 9.41
CA ILE A 72 -4.43 1.67 9.21
C ILE A 72 -4.27 2.22 7.78
N LEU A 73 -3.03 2.43 7.34
CA LEU A 73 -2.75 2.94 5.99
C LEU A 73 -3.20 1.97 4.90
N SER A 74 -3.08 0.67 5.13
CA SER A 74 -3.52 -0.36 4.19
C SER A 74 -5.04 -0.37 4.02
N LEU A 75 -5.80 -0.18 5.09
CA LEU A 75 -7.26 -0.02 5.03
C LEU A 75 -7.65 1.26 4.27
N ILE A 76 -6.91 2.35 4.47
CA ILE A 76 -7.10 3.58 3.70
C ILE A 76 -6.82 3.33 2.21
N VAL A 77 -5.71 2.66 1.86
CA VAL A 77 -5.38 2.29 0.47
C VAL A 77 -6.47 1.41 -0.15
N LEU A 78 -6.98 0.42 0.57
CA LEU A 78 -8.06 -0.46 0.14
C LEU A 78 -9.34 0.35 -0.17
N GLY A 79 -9.79 1.16 0.79
CA GLY A 79 -11.00 1.99 0.62
C GLY A 79 -10.84 3.03 -0.48
N TRP A 80 -9.66 3.65 -0.58
CA TRP A 80 -9.36 4.65 -1.60
C TRP A 80 -9.35 4.04 -3.01
N SER A 81 -8.76 2.85 -3.15
CA SER A 81 -8.72 2.10 -4.40
C SER A 81 -10.13 1.74 -4.86
N ALA A 82 -10.99 1.28 -3.95
CA ALA A 82 -12.37 0.89 -4.28
C ALA A 82 -13.23 2.08 -4.75
N VAL A 83 -13.09 3.26 -4.12
CA VAL A 83 -14.06 4.36 -4.28
C VAL A 83 -13.53 5.53 -5.12
N ARG A 84 -12.26 5.91 -4.97
CA ARG A 84 -11.74 7.22 -5.41
C ARG A 84 -10.65 7.15 -6.48
N ILE A 85 -10.12 5.98 -6.83
CA ILE A 85 -8.96 5.84 -7.71
C ILE A 85 -9.08 6.51 -9.09
N VAL A 86 -10.28 6.58 -9.68
CA VAL A 86 -10.52 7.18 -11.01
C VAL A 86 -10.95 8.65 -10.96
N ARG A 87 -10.97 9.27 -9.77
CA ARG A 87 -11.28 10.70 -9.61
C ARG A 87 -10.08 11.56 -10.04
N PRO A 88 -10.24 12.88 -10.31
CA PRO A 88 -9.16 13.74 -10.82
C PRO A 88 -7.85 13.68 -10.01
N ARG A 89 -7.94 13.63 -8.67
CA ARG A 89 -6.79 13.48 -7.75
C ARG A 89 -6.62 12.08 -7.16
N GLY A 90 -7.50 11.14 -7.55
CA GLY A 90 -7.53 9.78 -7.02
C GLY A 90 -6.20 9.04 -7.15
N PRO A 91 -5.59 8.99 -8.35
CA PRO A 91 -4.32 8.30 -8.57
C PRO A 91 -3.15 8.91 -7.80
N LEU A 92 -3.11 10.25 -7.72
CA LEU A 92 -2.05 10.96 -7.02
C LEU A 92 -2.07 10.63 -5.52
N VAL A 93 -3.26 10.67 -4.91
CA VAL A 93 -3.41 10.29 -3.49
C VAL A 93 -3.01 8.83 -3.27
N LEU A 94 -3.38 7.93 -4.19
CA LEU A 94 -2.96 6.53 -4.08
C LEU A 94 -1.44 6.37 -4.16
N ALA A 95 -0.78 7.08 -5.08
CA ALA A 95 0.68 7.05 -5.20
C ALA A 95 1.38 7.54 -3.92
N ILE A 96 0.87 8.63 -3.32
CA ILE A 96 1.40 9.15 -2.04
C ILE A 96 1.18 8.12 -0.92
N LEU A 97 -0.04 7.57 -0.81
CA LEU A 97 -0.35 6.54 0.18
C LEU A 97 0.53 5.30 0.01
N SER A 98 0.84 4.89 -1.22
CA SER A 98 1.75 3.78 -1.51
C SER A 98 3.18 4.05 -1.04
N ILE A 99 3.68 5.27 -1.23
CA ILE A 99 5.01 5.65 -0.73
C ILE A 99 5.01 5.64 0.80
N ILE A 100 3.99 6.22 1.45
CA ILE A 100 3.90 6.21 2.92
C ILE A 100 3.81 4.78 3.42
N LEU A 101 3.01 3.93 2.77
CA LEU A 101 2.87 2.51 3.11
C LEU A 101 4.21 1.78 3.04
N LEU A 102 5.08 2.09 2.06
CA LEU A 102 6.44 1.56 2.00
C LEU A 102 7.29 2.00 3.20
N LEU A 103 7.13 3.24 3.68
CA LEU A 103 7.95 3.81 4.75
C LEU A 103 7.56 3.32 6.15
N VAL A 104 6.39 2.72 6.32
CA VAL A 104 5.86 2.33 7.63
C VAL A 104 5.80 0.82 7.86
N GLY A 105 6.31 -0.01 6.94
CA GLY A 105 6.29 -1.47 7.08
C GLY A 105 5.39 -2.23 6.09
N GLY A 106 4.66 -1.53 5.21
CA GLY A 106 3.70 -2.16 4.32
C GLY A 106 4.26 -3.00 3.17
N GLY A 107 5.54 -3.39 3.20
CA GLY A 107 6.16 -4.25 2.19
C GLY A 107 6.62 -3.53 0.92
N PHE A 108 7.44 -4.20 0.12
CA PHE A 108 7.82 -3.68 -1.21
C PHE A 108 6.72 -3.90 -2.27
N LEU A 109 5.98 -5.02 -2.17
CA LEU A 109 4.99 -5.37 -3.18
C LEU A 109 3.74 -4.46 -3.14
N PRO A 110 3.16 -4.11 -1.97
CA PRO A 110 1.98 -3.25 -1.91
C PRO A 110 2.19 -1.85 -2.53
N PRO A 111 3.30 -1.14 -2.27
CA PRO A 111 3.60 0.13 -2.92
C PRO A 111 3.74 0.01 -4.44
N ILE A 112 4.42 -1.03 -4.94
CA ILE A 112 4.56 -1.25 -6.39
C ILE A 112 3.17 -1.42 -7.03
N LEU A 113 2.32 -2.26 -6.45
CA LEU A 113 0.97 -2.47 -6.96
C LEU A 113 0.13 -1.20 -6.89
N GLY A 114 0.21 -0.45 -5.80
CA GLY A 114 -0.50 0.83 -5.66
C GLY A 114 -0.02 1.89 -6.65
N LEU A 115 1.27 1.95 -6.95
CA LEU A 115 1.83 2.81 -7.99
C LEU A 115 1.39 2.39 -9.40
N VAL A 116 1.33 1.09 -9.69
CA VAL A 116 0.76 0.56 -10.94
C VAL A 116 -0.71 0.95 -11.06
N ALA A 117 -1.50 0.75 -10.01
CA ALA A 117 -2.90 1.14 -9.98
C ALA A 117 -3.09 2.66 -10.15
N ALA A 118 -2.21 3.47 -9.56
CA ALA A 118 -2.18 4.91 -9.77
C ALA A 118 -1.85 5.25 -11.24
N GLY A 119 -0.83 4.63 -11.83
CA GLY A 119 -0.45 4.83 -13.23
C GLY A 119 -1.57 4.47 -14.21
N LEU A 120 -2.33 3.41 -13.94
CA LEU A 120 -3.53 3.08 -14.72
C LEU A 120 -4.65 4.09 -14.48
N GLY A 121 -4.87 4.49 -13.23
CA GLY A 121 -5.89 5.47 -12.86
C GLY A 121 -5.69 6.85 -13.50
N THR A 122 -4.45 7.30 -13.71
CA THR A 122 -4.20 8.59 -14.40
C THR A 122 -4.61 8.60 -15.86
N ARG A 123 -4.64 7.43 -16.52
CA ARG A 123 -5.12 7.27 -17.91
C ARG A 123 -6.63 7.11 -18.00
N LEU A 124 -7.28 6.72 -16.90
CA LEU A 124 -8.72 6.43 -16.84
C LEU A 124 -9.54 7.56 -16.23
N ARG A 125 -8.90 8.51 -15.55
CA ARG A 125 -9.60 9.66 -14.95
C ARG A 125 -10.18 10.56 -16.04
N PRO A 126 -11.34 11.21 -15.77
CA PRO A 126 -11.82 12.26 -16.65
C PRO A 126 -10.75 13.36 -16.77
N PRO A 127 -10.68 14.08 -17.91
CA PRO A 127 -9.86 15.27 -18.03
C PRO A 127 -10.11 16.15 -16.81
N SER A 128 -9.05 16.59 -16.14
CA SER A 128 -9.16 17.67 -15.17
C SER A 128 -9.66 18.87 -15.97
N GLY A 129 -10.96 19.17 -15.85
CA GLY A 129 -11.61 20.19 -16.65
C GLY A 129 -10.79 21.47 -16.66
N THR A 130 -10.66 22.02 -17.87
CA THR A 130 -10.59 23.45 -18.10
C THR A 130 -11.26 24.22 -16.97
N MET A 131 -10.51 25.10 -16.33
CA MET A 131 -11.12 26.24 -15.64
C MET A 131 -11.95 26.96 -16.70
N SER A 132 -13.27 26.88 -16.60
CA SER A 132 -14.19 27.69 -17.39
C SER A 132 -15.14 28.36 -16.42
N GLY A 133 -15.03 29.69 -16.31
CA GLY A 133 -15.97 30.57 -15.62
C GLY A 133 -15.56 30.90 -14.20
#